data_AF-A0A1F2TBC4-F1
#
_entry.id   AF-A0A1F2TBC4-F1
#
_cell.length_a   1.000
_cell.length_b   1.000
_cell.length_c   1.000
_cell.angle_alpha   90.00
_cell.angle_beta   90.00
_cell.angle_gamma   90.00
#
_symmetry.space_group_name_H-M   'P 1'
#
loop_
_entity.id
_entity.type
_entity.pdbx_description
1 polymer ?
#
loop_
_entity_poly.entity_id
_entity_poly.type
_entity_poly.pdbx_seq_one_letter_code
_entity_poly.pdbx_strand_id
1 'polypeptide(L)'
;MGNIYFQLTEAFNARQITVALASGQAVVYYRIAIMSKDGDWIVRETPEACEHVLAELEKRGATYRPSPPLDVRWLSGGWSSHFEFVDERVRRVRCDFMSRPPRVDLATVERLFANADPGSRLLAIDLESLILMKRSQRAKDYAVIGELASRLPPEREIDLTTDPDRVLELAPQHGQASSRPAVRAALSGAGRRTVVLALAEETDELQEDDRRRLARYEAAAREYLAACRRAAIARMPLREAHGRLRELADRLLPAELPPGGIDHANA
;
A
#
# COMPACT_ATOMS: atom_id res chain seq x y z
N MET A 1 -3.98 -11.36 -23.47
CA MET A 1 -4.82 -10.19 -23.11
C MET A 1 -4.15 -9.51 -21.91
N GLY A 2 -3.66 -8.27 -22.05
CA GLY A 2 -2.80 -7.64 -21.02
C GLY A 2 -3.58 -7.12 -19.80
N ASN A 3 -2.92 -7.10 -18.64
CA ASN A 3 -3.43 -6.47 -17.42
C ASN A 3 -3.35 -4.93 -17.57
N ILE A 4 -4.49 -4.24 -17.48
CA ILE A 4 -4.57 -2.77 -17.64
C ILE A 4 -3.71 -2.03 -16.61
N TYR A 5 -3.58 -2.57 -15.40
CA TYR A 5 -2.79 -1.96 -14.34
C TYR A 5 -1.28 -2.04 -14.62
N PHE A 6 -0.84 -3.08 -15.33
CA PHE A 6 0.55 -3.19 -15.75
C PHE A 6 0.84 -2.19 -16.87
N GLN A 7 -0.08 -2.06 -17.83
CA GLN A 7 -0.02 -1.06 -18.90
C GLN A 7 -0.02 0.37 -18.35
N LEU A 8 -0.82 0.65 -17.32
CA LEU A 8 -0.83 1.94 -16.63
C LEU A 8 0.50 2.20 -15.93
N THR A 9 1.06 1.19 -15.25
CA THR A 9 2.38 1.31 -14.60
C THR A 9 3.45 1.67 -15.63
N GLU A 10 3.47 0.99 -16.77
CA GLU A 10 4.41 1.29 -17.85
C GLU A 10 4.20 2.69 -18.44
N ALA A 11 2.95 3.14 -18.56
CA ALA A 11 2.61 4.48 -19.05
C ALA A 11 3.05 5.58 -18.07
N PHE A 12 2.80 5.41 -16.77
CA PHE A 12 3.29 6.31 -15.72
C PHE A 12 4.82 6.33 -15.62
N ASN A 13 5.48 5.27 -16.08
CA ASN A 13 6.94 5.13 -16.07
C ASN A 13 7.57 5.38 -17.46
N ALA A 14 6.81 5.87 -18.44
CA ALA A 14 7.26 5.92 -19.83
C ALA A 14 8.47 6.84 -20.06
N ARG A 15 8.58 7.94 -19.30
CA ARG A 15 9.68 8.91 -19.38
C ARG A 15 10.72 8.71 -18.30
N GLN A 16 10.26 8.41 -17.08
CA GLN A 16 11.09 8.16 -15.91
C GLN A 16 10.29 7.28 -14.94
N ILE A 17 10.98 6.47 -14.14
CA ILE A 17 10.34 5.67 -13.10
C ILE A 17 9.73 6.62 -12.05
N THR A 18 8.41 6.68 -12.05
CA THR A 18 7.60 7.60 -11.26
C THR A 18 6.74 6.85 -10.25
N VAL A 19 6.34 5.62 -10.58
CA VAL A 19 5.47 4.80 -9.74
C VAL A 19 5.99 3.36 -9.64
N ALA A 20 5.65 2.71 -8.53
CA ALA A 20 5.79 1.27 -8.33
C ALA A 20 4.41 0.66 -8.07
N LEU A 21 4.09 -0.42 -8.77
CA LEU A 21 2.87 -1.19 -8.58
C LEU A 21 2.86 -1.83 -7.18
N ALA A 22 1.75 -1.70 -6.46
CA ALA A 22 1.63 -2.13 -5.07
C ALA A 22 0.36 -2.97 -4.80
N SER A 23 0.20 -3.39 -3.53
CA SER A 23 -1.03 -4.01 -3.00
C SER A 23 -1.54 -5.18 -3.87
N GLY A 24 -2.84 -5.24 -4.17
CA GLY A 24 -3.47 -6.37 -4.86
C GLY A 24 -2.91 -6.63 -6.26
N GLN A 25 -2.53 -5.60 -7.02
CA GLN A 25 -1.93 -5.81 -8.34
C GLN A 25 -0.49 -6.29 -8.26
N ALA A 26 0.28 -5.91 -7.23
CA ALA A 26 1.60 -6.48 -6.99
C ALA A 26 1.50 -7.99 -6.66
N VAL A 27 0.46 -8.43 -5.93
CA VAL A 27 0.19 -9.86 -5.71
C VAL A 27 -0.08 -10.60 -7.02
N VAL A 28 -0.77 -9.95 -7.97
CA VAL A 28 -0.97 -10.49 -9.33
C VAL A 28 0.33 -10.53 -10.12
N TYR A 29 1.16 -9.49 -10.01
CA TYR A 29 2.50 -9.45 -10.60
C TYR A 29 3.37 -10.63 -10.13
N TYR A 30 3.34 -10.92 -8.83
CA TYR A 30 3.99 -12.09 -8.24
C TYR A 30 3.21 -13.39 -8.50
N ARG A 31 2.12 -13.42 -9.27
CA ARG A 31 1.37 -14.65 -9.61
C ARG A 31 0.87 -15.42 -8.38
N ILE A 32 0.54 -14.72 -7.29
CA ILE A 32 -0.12 -15.31 -6.11
C ILE A 32 -1.65 -15.20 -6.27
N ALA A 33 -2.10 -14.15 -6.96
CA ALA A 33 -3.51 -13.97 -7.32
C ALA A 33 -3.68 -13.87 -8.83
N ILE A 34 -4.84 -14.31 -9.33
CA ILE A 34 -5.19 -14.20 -10.75
C ILE A 34 -5.64 -12.77 -11.11
N MET A 35 -6.34 -12.10 -10.19
CA MET A 35 -6.91 -10.78 -10.44
C MET A 35 -7.00 -9.93 -9.17
N SER A 36 -7.01 -8.60 -9.36
CA SER A 36 -7.38 -7.61 -8.34
C SER A 36 -8.26 -6.54 -8.97
N LYS A 37 -9.13 -5.92 -8.15
CA LYS A 37 -10.20 -5.00 -8.60
C LYS A 37 -9.72 -3.56 -8.83
N ASP A 38 -8.72 -3.16 -8.06
CA ASP A 38 -8.22 -1.79 -8.02
C ASP A 38 -6.72 -1.83 -8.35
N GLY A 39 -6.18 -0.71 -8.82
CA GLY A 39 -4.76 -0.49 -9.00
C GLY A 39 -4.25 0.43 -7.90
N ASP A 40 -3.23 -0.01 -7.19
CA ASP A 40 -2.56 0.75 -6.14
C ASP A 40 -1.12 1.01 -6.58
N TRP A 41 -0.65 2.24 -6.44
CA TRP A 41 0.72 2.63 -6.75
C TRP A 41 1.36 3.39 -5.60
N ILE A 42 2.62 3.08 -5.37
CA ILE A 42 3.52 3.99 -4.67
C ILE A 42 4.02 4.99 -5.71
N VAL A 43 3.79 6.28 -5.50
CA VAL A 43 4.30 7.36 -6.35
C VAL A 43 5.53 7.97 -5.70
N ARG A 44 6.56 8.28 -6.49
CA ARG A 44 7.73 9.02 -6.04
C ARG A 44 7.29 10.36 -5.46
N GLU A 45 7.72 10.68 -4.25
CA GLU A 45 7.28 11.87 -3.50
C GLU A 45 7.91 13.17 -4.05
N THR A 46 7.57 13.53 -5.28
CA THR A 46 8.04 14.76 -5.95
C THR A 46 6.89 15.43 -6.70
N PRO A 47 6.89 16.77 -6.82
CA PRO A 47 5.88 17.49 -7.59
C PRO A 47 5.81 17.02 -9.05
N GLU A 48 6.96 16.76 -9.66
CA GLU A 48 7.08 16.34 -11.06
C GLU A 48 6.45 14.96 -11.29
N ALA A 49 6.63 14.04 -10.33
CA ALA A 49 6.00 12.73 -10.36
C ALA A 49 4.47 12.82 -10.28
N CYS A 50 3.97 13.62 -9.34
CA CYS A 50 2.53 13.84 -9.17
C CYS A 50 1.91 14.44 -10.44
N GLU A 51 2.55 15.46 -11.00
CA GLU A 51 2.13 16.12 -12.23
C GLU A 51 2.14 15.17 -13.43
N HIS A 52 3.17 14.33 -13.55
CA HIS A 52 3.25 13.33 -14.62
C HIS A 52 2.11 12.31 -14.54
N VAL A 53 1.84 11.76 -13.35
CA VAL A 53 0.73 10.83 -13.12
C VAL A 53 -0.61 11.50 -13.44
N LEU A 54 -0.82 12.74 -12.97
CA LEU A 54 -2.05 13.49 -13.20
C LEU A 54 -2.29 13.74 -14.70
N ALA A 55 -1.25 14.10 -15.45
CA ALA A 55 -1.32 14.27 -16.90
C ALA A 55 -1.67 12.97 -17.64
N GLU A 56 -1.13 11.82 -17.20
CA GLU A 56 -1.47 10.53 -17.79
C GLU A 56 -2.92 10.09 -17.46
N LEU A 57 -3.40 10.38 -16.26
CA LEU A 57 -4.80 10.15 -15.88
C LEU A 57 -5.76 11.05 -16.66
N GLU A 58 -5.40 12.32 -16.89
CA GLU A 58 -6.20 13.28 -17.65
C GLU A 58 -6.43 12.82 -19.09
N LYS A 59 -5.38 12.33 -19.77
CA LYS A 59 -5.48 11.77 -21.13
C LYS A 59 -6.47 10.62 -21.24
N ARG A 60 -6.76 9.95 -20.13
CA ARG A 60 -7.67 8.79 -20.04
C ARG A 60 -9.07 9.18 -19.57
N GLY A 61 -9.34 10.49 -19.43
CA GLY A 61 -10.63 11.00 -18.96
C GLY A 61 -10.91 10.63 -17.50
N ALA A 62 -9.88 10.48 -16.67
CA ALA A 62 -10.07 10.17 -15.27
C ALA A 62 -10.71 11.31 -14.49
N THR A 63 -11.48 10.94 -13.48
CA THR A 63 -12.06 11.86 -12.50
C THR A 63 -11.60 11.48 -11.10
N TYR A 64 -11.62 12.46 -10.21
CA TYR A 64 -11.37 12.22 -8.80
C TYR A 64 -12.54 11.48 -8.15
N ARG A 65 -12.22 10.47 -7.35
CA ARG A 65 -13.09 10.06 -6.25
C ARG A 65 -12.80 10.99 -5.06
N PRO A 66 -13.79 11.33 -4.21
CA PRO A 66 -13.55 12.18 -3.04
C PRO A 66 -12.41 11.63 -2.17
N SER A 67 -11.25 12.30 -2.23
CA SER A 67 -9.99 11.89 -1.62
C SER A 67 -9.02 13.10 -1.55
N PRO A 68 -7.95 13.05 -0.75
CA PRO A 68 -6.87 14.03 -0.76
C PRO A 68 -6.28 14.25 -2.18
N PRO A 69 -5.81 15.47 -2.51
CA PRO A 69 -5.21 15.76 -3.82
C PRO A 69 -3.89 15.00 -4.00
N LEU A 70 -3.55 14.69 -5.25
CA LEU A 70 -2.27 14.07 -5.61
C LEU A 70 -1.16 15.15 -5.57
N ASP A 71 -0.77 15.51 -4.35
CA ASP A 71 0.16 16.61 -4.06
C ASP A 71 1.05 16.19 -2.88
N VAL A 72 2.35 16.43 -3.03
CA VAL A 72 3.39 16.01 -2.08
C VAL A 72 3.11 16.42 -0.65
N ARG A 73 2.45 17.56 -0.43
CA ARG A 73 2.15 18.09 0.92
C ARG A 73 1.27 17.16 1.75
N TRP A 74 0.37 16.41 1.11
CA TRP A 74 -0.48 15.43 1.80
C TRP A 74 0.04 14.01 1.60
N LEU A 75 0.63 13.67 0.46
CA LEU A 75 1.24 12.35 0.27
C LEU A 75 2.32 12.07 1.33
N SER A 76 3.13 13.08 1.68
CA SER A 76 4.13 12.99 2.75
C SER A 76 3.53 12.72 4.14
N GLY A 77 2.26 13.09 4.35
CA GLY A 77 1.51 12.79 5.56
C GLY A 77 0.85 11.42 5.58
N GLY A 78 1.10 10.57 4.58
CA GLY A 78 0.48 9.24 4.46
C GLY A 78 -0.94 9.24 3.88
N TRP A 79 -1.39 10.38 3.34
CA TRP A 79 -2.66 10.45 2.61
C TRP A 79 -2.57 9.73 1.25
N SER A 80 -3.70 9.29 0.72
CA SER A 80 -3.79 8.66 -0.60
C SER A 80 -4.80 9.38 -1.51
N SER A 81 -4.50 9.41 -2.80
CA SER A 81 -5.32 10.07 -3.83
C SER A 81 -5.97 9.04 -4.73
N HIS A 82 -7.27 9.21 -4.97
CA HIS A 82 -8.09 8.19 -5.60
C HIS A 82 -8.78 8.71 -6.85
N PHE A 83 -8.69 7.93 -7.92
CA PHE A 83 -9.20 8.28 -9.23
C PHE A 83 -9.97 7.12 -9.84
N GLU A 84 -10.79 7.43 -10.84
CA GLU A 84 -11.35 6.41 -11.71
C GLU A 84 -11.61 6.91 -13.13
N PHE A 85 -11.63 5.98 -14.08
CA PHE A 85 -12.06 6.22 -15.45
C PHE A 85 -12.74 4.98 -16.01
N VAL A 86 -13.34 5.11 -17.19
CA VAL A 86 -13.87 3.99 -17.97
C VAL A 86 -12.95 3.78 -19.17
N ASP A 87 -12.42 2.58 -19.34
CA ASP A 87 -11.55 2.27 -20.46
C ASP A 87 -12.31 1.99 -21.77
N GLU A 88 -11.59 1.77 -22.86
CA GLU A 88 -12.16 1.46 -24.20
C GLU A 88 -13.04 0.21 -24.22
N ARG A 89 -12.94 -0.66 -23.21
CA ARG A 89 -13.73 -1.88 -23.05
C ARG A 89 -14.88 -1.71 -22.06
N VAL A 90 -15.22 -0.45 -21.74
CA VAL A 90 -16.29 -0.09 -20.81
C VAL A 90 -16.04 -0.64 -19.38
N ARG A 91 -14.78 -0.89 -19.03
CA ARG A 91 -14.39 -1.34 -17.69
C ARG A 91 -14.12 -0.12 -16.83
N ARG A 92 -14.71 -0.09 -15.62
CA ARG A 92 -14.35 0.89 -14.59
C ARG A 92 -12.96 0.56 -14.05
N VAL A 93 -12.01 1.45 -14.23
CA VAL A 93 -10.63 1.32 -13.75
C VAL A 93 -10.44 2.29 -12.59
N ARG A 94 -10.08 1.76 -11.42
CA ARG A 94 -9.81 2.55 -10.20
C ARG A 94 -8.32 2.63 -9.93
N CYS A 95 -7.86 3.83 -9.59
CA CYS A 95 -6.44 4.11 -9.39
C CYS A 95 -6.20 4.84 -8.08
N ASP A 96 -5.40 4.23 -7.21
CA ASP A 96 -5.09 4.74 -5.87
C ASP A 96 -3.58 4.95 -5.74
N PHE A 97 -3.19 6.13 -5.26
CA PHE A 97 -1.79 6.55 -5.18
C PHE A 97 -1.44 6.97 -3.75
N MET A 98 -0.26 6.57 -3.29
CA MET A 98 0.34 6.97 -2.01
C MET A 98 1.84 7.14 -2.20
N SER A 99 2.55 7.96 -1.42
CA SER A 99 4.02 7.98 -1.46
C SER A 99 4.65 7.23 -0.28
N ARG A 100 3.94 7.18 0.85
CA ARG A 100 4.38 6.55 2.10
C ARG A 100 3.45 5.39 2.48
N PRO A 101 3.70 4.18 1.94
CA PRO A 101 2.90 3.01 2.29
C PRO A 101 3.06 2.67 3.77
N PRO A 102 2.00 2.16 4.43
CA PRO A 102 2.05 1.86 5.85
C PRO A 102 3.08 0.76 6.16
N ARG A 103 3.85 0.95 7.24
CA ARG A 103 4.85 0.00 7.77
C ARG A 103 6.07 -0.24 6.87
N VAL A 104 6.24 0.57 5.83
CA VAL A 104 7.46 0.60 5.01
C VAL A 104 8.10 1.96 5.22
N ASP A 105 9.35 1.98 5.65
CA ASP A 105 10.06 3.23 5.91
C ASP A 105 10.40 3.97 4.61
N LEU A 106 10.64 5.28 4.74
CA LEU A 106 10.92 6.15 3.59
C LEU A 106 12.21 5.74 2.86
N ALA A 107 13.25 5.32 3.58
CA ALA A 107 14.52 4.93 2.97
C ALA A 107 14.37 3.66 2.11
N THR A 108 13.49 2.74 2.50
CA THR A 108 13.12 1.56 1.71
C THR A 108 12.40 1.97 0.44
N VAL A 109 11.46 2.91 0.50
CA VAL A 109 10.77 3.45 -0.68
C VAL A 109 11.76 4.19 -1.61
N GLU A 110 12.66 4.99 -1.06
CA GLU A 110 13.69 5.69 -1.85
C GLU A 110 14.61 4.70 -2.57
N ARG A 111 15.06 3.65 -1.88
CA ARG A 111 15.87 2.58 -2.49
C ARG A 111 15.12 1.85 -3.61
N LEU A 112 13.82 1.59 -3.44
CA LEU A 112 13.00 0.98 -4.50
C LEU A 112 13.07 1.79 -5.80
N PHE A 113 13.00 3.11 -5.72
CA PHE A 113 13.07 3.99 -6.88
C PHE A 113 14.50 4.21 -7.39
N ALA A 114 15.49 4.24 -6.51
CA ALA A 114 16.90 4.43 -6.88
C ALA A 114 17.50 3.20 -7.58
N ASN A 115 17.07 2.00 -7.17
CA ASN A 115 17.54 0.73 -7.71
C ASN A 115 16.67 0.21 -8.87
N ALA A 116 15.67 0.98 -9.31
CA ALA A 116 14.81 0.57 -10.40
C ALA A 116 15.63 0.40 -11.70
N ASP A 117 15.48 -0.75 -12.35
CA ASP A 117 16.11 -1.00 -13.64
C ASP A 117 15.60 0.01 -14.69
N PRO A 118 16.46 0.88 -15.26
CA PRO A 118 16.04 1.83 -16.29
C PRO A 118 15.45 1.15 -17.54
N GLY A 119 15.78 -0.13 -17.78
CA GLY A 119 15.23 -0.93 -18.88
C GLY A 119 13.82 -1.47 -18.62
N SER A 120 13.35 -1.50 -17.37
CA SER A 120 12.02 -2.00 -17.00
C SER A 120 11.08 -0.88 -16.59
N ARG A 121 10.01 -0.68 -17.36
CA ARG A 121 8.96 0.29 -17.03
C ARG A 121 7.91 -0.28 -16.06
N LEU A 122 7.87 -1.59 -15.89
CA LEU A 122 6.98 -2.26 -14.94
C LEU A 122 7.72 -2.47 -13.61
N LEU A 123 7.76 -1.42 -12.80
CA LEU A 123 8.28 -1.50 -11.44
C LEU A 123 7.15 -1.99 -10.50
N ALA A 124 7.43 -3.01 -9.71
CA ALA A 124 6.58 -3.45 -8.61
C ALA A 124 7.35 -3.35 -7.30
N ILE A 125 6.64 -3.09 -6.20
CA ILE A 125 7.23 -3.14 -4.86
C ILE A 125 7.80 -4.53 -4.56
N ASP A 126 8.89 -4.62 -3.81
CA ASP A 126 9.48 -5.89 -3.38
C ASP A 126 8.54 -6.71 -2.47
N LEU A 127 8.83 -8.01 -2.33
CA LEU A 127 7.99 -8.94 -1.58
C LEU A 127 7.88 -8.60 -0.10
N GLU A 128 8.97 -8.19 0.54
CA GLU A 128 9.00 -7.90 1.97
C GLU A 128 8.16 -6.66 2.28
N SER A 129 8.39 -5.58 1.55
CA SER A 129 7.56 -4.37 1.65
C SER A 129 6.09 -4.65 1.33
N LEU A 130 5.79 -5.51 0.35
CA LEU A 130 4.41 -5.90 0.04
C LEU A 130 3.73 -6.65 1.20
N ILE A 131 4.46 -7.54 1.89
CA ILE A 131 3.97 -8.23 3.09
C ILE A 131 3.64 -7.22 4.19
N LEU A 132 4.55 -6.26 4.46
CA LEU A 132 4.34 -5.23 5.48
C LEU A 132 3.11 -4.37 5.18
N MET A 133 2.93 -3.97 3.92
CA MET A 133 1.73 -3.25 3.46
C MET A 133 0.44 -4.06 3.66
N LYS A 134 0.52 -5.39 3.53
CA LYS A 134 -0.62 -6.29 3.66
C LYS A 134 -1.02 -6.65 5.08
N ARG A 135 -0.24 -6.24 6.10
CA ARG A 135 -0.63 -6.32 7.53
C ARG A 135 -1.78 -5.33 7.83
N SER A 136 -2.92 -5.53 7.18
CA SER A 136 -4.08 -4.65 7.21
C SER A 136 -5.15 -5.18 8.17
N GLN A 137 -6.20 -4.41 8.44
CA GLN A 137 -7.37 -4.88 9.20
C GLN A 137 -8.17 -6.02 8.53
N ARG A 138 -7.82 -6.43 7.30
CA ARG A 138 -8.58 -7.41 6.52
C ARG A 138 -8.04 -8.81 6.73
N ALA A 139 -8.81 -9.67 7.39
CA ALA A 139 -8.43 -11.06 7.65
C ALA A 139 -7.92 -11.82 6.40
N LYS A 140 -8.53 -11.61 5.23
CA LYS A 140 -8.12 -12.28 3.99
C LYS A 140 -6.71 -11.94 3.50
N ASP A 141 -6.13 -10.81 3.92
CA ASP A 141 -4.77 -10.45 3.51
C ASP A 141 -3.72 -11.35 4.19
N TYR A 142 -4.02 -11.92 5.37
CA TYR A 142 -3.07 -12.75 6.11
C TYR A 142 -2.78 -14.10 5.46
N ALA A 143 -3.74 -14.67 4.73
CA ALA A 143 -3.49 -15.84 3.88
C ALA A 143 -2.53 -15.47 2.73
N VAL A 144 -2.72 -14.28 2.13
CA VAL A 144 -1.82 -13.79 1.06
C VAL A 144 -0.42 -13.48 1.60
N ILE A 145 -0.31 -13.00 2.85
CA ILE A 145 0.98 -12.78 3.51
C ILE A 145 1.76 -14.10 3.63
N GLY A 146 1.14 -15.20 4.06
CA GLY A 146 1.80 -16.50 4.13
C GLY A 146 2.37 -16.95 2.78
N GLU A 147 1.57 -16.81 1.71
CA GLU A 147 1.97 -17.14 0.33
C GLU A 147 3.05 -16.20 -0.25
N LEU A 148 3.11 -14.95 0.20
CA LEU A 148 4.19 -14.02 -0.15
C LEU A 148 5.46 -14.39 0.61
N ALA A 149 5.34 -14.67 1.91
CA ALA A 149 6.47 -14.97 2.79
C ALA A 149 7.18 -16.26 2.38
N SER A 150 6.44 -17.28 1.90
CA SER A 150 7.02 -18.54 1.40
C SER A 150 7.95 -18.39 0.18
N ARG A 151 8.00 -17.19 -0.41
CA ARG A 151 8.89 -16.85 -1.53
C ARG A 151 10.14 -16.10 -1.10
N LEU A 152 10.22 -15.73 0.17
CA LEU A 152 11.41 -15.12 0.74
C LEU A 152 12.44 -16.20 1.09
N PRO A 153 13.73 -15.83 1.22
CA PRO A 153 14.72 -16.70 1.85
C PRO A 153 14.28 -17.12 3.27
N PRO A 154 14.59 -18.35 3.73
CA PRO A 154 14.16 -18.86 5.05
C PRO A 154 14.47 -17.92 6.23
N GLU A 155 15.61 -17.24 6.19
CA GLU A 155 16.05 -16.26 7.18
C GLU A 155 15.19 -14.98 7.24
N ARG A 156 14.43 -14.69 6.19
CA ARG A 156 13.44 -13.60 6.16
C ARG A 156 12.02 -14.13 6.32
N GLU A 157 11.72 -15.30 5.78
CA GLU A 157 10.40 -15.93 5.87
C GLU A 157 9.97 -16.14 7.33
N ILE A 158 10.88 -16.59 8.21
CA ILE A 158 10.57 -16.87 9.61
C ILE A 158 9.96 -15.66 10.35
N ASP A 159 10.34 -14.44 9.99
CA ASP A 159 9.87 -13.21 10.63
C ASP A 159 8.57 -12.66 10.02
N LEU A 160 8.12 -13.21 8.89
CA LEU A 160 7.02 -12.64 8.10
C LEU A 160 5.90 -13.63 7.82
N THR A 161 6.16 -14.94 7.88
CA THR A 161 5.17 -15.97 7.59
C THR A 161 4.06 -16.00 8.63
N THR A 162 2.84 -16.26 8.14
CA THR A 162 1.62 -16.51 8.92
C THR A 162 1.25 -17.99 8.92
N ASP A 163 2.06 -18.84 8.29
CA ASP A 163 1.84 -20.29 8.26
C ASP A 163 2.47 -20.95 9.51
N PRO A 164 1.67 -21.53 10.42
CA PRO A 164 2.16 -22.21 11.61
C PRO A 164 3.07 -23.41 11.32
N ASP A 165 2.88 -24.14 10.21
CA ASP A 165 3.76 -25.26 9.86
C ASP A 165 5.13 -24.76 9.42
N ARG A 166 5.18 -23.67 8.64
CA ARG A 166 6.44 -23.02 8.27
C ARG A 166 7.18 -22.45 9.47
N VAL A 167 6.47 -21.84 10.42
CA VAL A 167 7.10 -21.37 11.68
C VAL A 167 7.76 -22.53 12.42
N LEU A 168 7.05 -23.65 12.60
CA LEU A 168 7.61 -24.84 13.29
C LEU A 168 8.82 -25.42 12.56
N GLU A 169 8.77 -25.47 11.23
CA GLU A 169 9.85 -26.01 10.40
C GLU A 169 11.10 -25.12 10.44
N LEU A 170 10.93 -23.81 10.31
CA LEU A 170 12.03 -22.85 10.15
C LEU A 170 12.64 -22.39 11.48
N ALA A 171 11.85 -22.34 12.56
CA ALA A 171 12.28 -21.77 13.84
C ALA A 171 13.58 -22.39 14.38
N PRO A 172 13.81 -23.72 14.37
CA PRO A 172 15.04 -24.29 14.93
C PRO A 172 16.33 -23.78 14.26
N GLN A 173 16.27 -23.48 12.95
CA GLN A 173 17.44 -23.10 12.16
C GLN A 173 17.58 -21.59 12.00
N HIS A 174 16.46 -20.87 11.86
CA HIS A 174 16.44 -19.45 11.50
C HIS A 174 15.79 -18.55 12.55
N GLY A 175 15.09 -19.11 13.54
CA GLY A 175 14.27 -18.34 14.49
C GLY A 175 15.02 -17.73 15.68
N GLN A 176 16.31 -18.04 15.88
CA GLN A 176 17.03 -17.67 17.11
C GLN A 176 17.03 -16.16 17.39
N ALA A 177 17.13 -15.35 16.34
CA ALA A 177 17.12 -13.89 16.42
C ALA A 177 15.71 -13.29 16.46
N SER A 178 14.67 -14.08 16.17
CA SER A 178 13.29 -13.60 16.09
C SER A 178 12.72 -13.35 17.47
N SER A 179 12.07 -12.20 17.63
CA SER A 179 11.33 -11.82 18.84
C SER A 179 9.85 -12.24 18.80
N ARG A 180 9.37 -12.76 17.66
CA ARG A 180 7.94 -13.07 17.44
C ARG A 180 7.43 -14.12 18.42
N PRO A 181 6.31 -13.88 19.14
CA PRO A 181 5.71 -14.86 20.04
C PRO A 181 5.54 -16.26 19.44
N ALA A 182 5.07 -16.37 18.20
CA ALA A 182 4.89 -17.65 17.53
C ALA A 182 6.21 -18.39 17.30
N VAL A 183 7.28 -17.67 16.93
CA VAL A 183 8.61 -18.24 16.72
C VAL A 183 9.23 -18.65 18.05
N ARG A 184 9.08 -17.83 19.10
CA ARG A 184 9.53 -18.16 20.46
C ARG A 184 8.82 -19.41 21.01
N ALA A 185 7.53 -19.56 20.73
CA ALA A 185 6.77 -20.75 21.09
C ALA A 185 7.30 -22.00 20.36
N ALA A 186 7.59 -21.90 19.06
CA ALA A 186 8.19 -23.00 18.31
C ALA A 186 9.59 -23.39 18.85
N LEU A 187 10.45 -22.39 19.14
CA LEU A 187 11.79 -22.61 19.69
C LEU A 187 11.79 -23.28 21.08
N SER A 188 10.76 -23.05 21.89
CA SER A 188 10.64 -23.70 23.21
C SER A 188 10.11 -25.14 23.13
N GLY A 189 9.89 -25.66 21.92
CA GLY A 189 9.34 -26.99 21.69
C GLY A 189 7.83 -27.05 21.94
N ALA A 190 7.12 -25.92 21.94
CA ALA A 190 5.67 -25.92 22.07
C ALA A 190 5.01 -26.59 20.85
N GLY A 191 3.91 -27.30 21.07
CA GLY A 191 3.18 -27.95 20.00
C GLY A 191 2.49 -26.96 19.05
N ARG A 192 2.10 -27.46 17.87
CA ARG A 192 1.42 -26.69 16.81
C ARG A 192 0.27 -25.81 17.29
N ARG A 193 -0.56 -26.31 18.21
CA ARG A 193 -1.69 -25.53 18.76
C ARG A 193 -1.24 -24.22 19.41
N THR A 194 -0.13 -24.22 20.14
CA THR A 194 0.39 -23.02 20.81
C THR A 194 0.91 -22.01 19.78
N VAL A 195 1.60 -22.47 18.74
CA VAL A 195 2.06 -21.61 17.64
C VAL A 195 0.88 -20.98 16.90
N VAL A 196 -0.18 -21.74 16.63
CA VAL A 196 -1.41 -21.22 15.99
C VAL A 196 -2.07 -20.13 16.84
N LEU A 197 -2.16 -20.33 18.15
CA LEU A 197 -2.74 -19.33 19.05
C LEU A 197 -1.89 -18.05 19.06
N ALA A 198 -0.58 -18.17 19.17
CA ALA A 198 0.33 -17.03 19.13
C ALA A 198 0.24 -16.26 17.80
N LEU A 199 0.16 -16.94 16.65
CA LEU A 199 -0.04 -16.29 15.34
C LEU A 199 -1.39 -15.58 15.23
N ALA A 200 -2.45 -16.15 15.83
CA ALA A 200 -3.76 -15.52 15.85
C ALA A 200 -3.77 -14.23 16.68
N GLU A 201 -3.09 -14.23 17.84
CA GLU A 201 -2.88 -13.04 18.68
C GLU A 201 -2.07 -11.98 17.94
N GLU A 202 -0.91 -12.33 17.36
CA GLU A 202 -0.11 -11.42 16.51
C GLU A 202 -0.94 -10.80 15.38
N THR A 203 -1.80 -11.61 14.75
CA THR A 203 -2.67 -11.17 13.66
C THR A 203 -3.71 -10.17 14.15
N ASP A 204 -4.37 -10.43 15.28
CA ASP A 204 -5.40 -9.54 15.81
C ASP A 204 -4.80 -8.20 16.27
N GLU A 205 -3.65 -8.22 16.94
CA GLU A 205 -2.91 -7.00 17.33
C GLU A 205 -2.60 -6.12 16.11
N LEU A 206 -2.06 -6.72 15.04
CA LEU A 206 -1.76 -6.00 13.81
C LEU A 206 -3.02 -5.43 13.13
N GLN A 207 -4.14 -6.15 13.18
CA GLN A 207 -5.41 -5.67 12.64
C GLN A 207 -5.98 -4.53 13.47
N GLU A 208 -5.88 -4.62 14.80
CA GLU A 208 -6.27 -3.54 15.70
C GLU A 208 -5.46 -2.27 15.49
N ASP A 209 -4.15 -2.39 15.35
CA ASP A 209 -3.26 -1.26 15.03
C ASP A 209 -3.66 -0.61 13.70
N ASP A 210 -3.97 -1.42 12.70
CA ASP A 210 -4.43 -0.92 11.39
C ASP A 210 -5.76 -0.18 11.50
N ARG A 211 -6.73 -0.73 12.25
CA ARG A 211 -8.04 -0.10 12.54
C ARG A 211 -7.83 1.25 13.24
N ARG A 212 -6.99 1.29 14.29
CA ARG A 212 -6.65 2.52 15.03
C ARG A 212 -6.01 3.56 14.11
N ARG A 213 -5.08 3.15 13.25
CA ARG A 213 -4.46 4.04 12.26
C ARG A 213 -5.51 4.63 11.32
N LEU A 214 -6.32 3.79 10.67
CA LEU A 214 -7.31 4.23 9.68
C LEU A 214 -8.37 5.14 10.32
N ALA A 215 -8.83 4.84 11.53
CA ALA A 215 -9.79 5.67 12.25
C ALA A 215 -9.30 7.13 12.43
N ARG A 216 -7.99 7.34 12.64
CA ARG A 216 -7.40 8.68 12.73
C ARG A 216 -7.49 9.44 11.40
N TYR A 217 -7.14 8.79 10.29
CA TYR A 217 -7.27 9.39 8.95
C TYR A 217 -8.73 9.68 8.59
N GLU A 218 -9.64 8.75 8.87
CA GLU A 218 -11.07 8.93 8.62
C GLU A 218 -11.67 10.08 9.44
N ALA A 219 -11.29 10.20 10.71
CA ALA A 219 -11.73 11.29 11.57
C ALA A 219 -11.26 12.65 11.03
N ALA A 220 -9.96 12.76 10.69
CA ALA A 220 -9.37 14.00 10.19
C ALA A 220 -9.90 14.39 8.79
N ALA A 221 -10.22 13.43 7.92
CA ALA A 221 -10.72 13.71 6.58
C ALA A 221 -12.23 14.01 6.52
N ARG A 222 -12.98 13.82 7.62
CA ARG A 222 -14.45 13.85 7.60
C ARG A 222 -15.02 15.13 7.02
N GLU A 223 -14.55 16.28 7.50
CA GLU A 223 -15.03 17.59 7.06
C GLU A 223 -14.61 17.89 5.61
N TYR A 224 -13.34 17.62 5.30
CA TYR A 224 -12.79 17.74 3.96
C TYR A 224 -13.59 16.93 2.92
N LEU A 225 -13.86 15.64 3.19
CA LEU A 225 -14.63 14.77 2.29
C LEU A 225 -16.08 15.24 2.13
N ALA A 226 -16.69 15.79 3.19
CA ALA A 226 -18.02 16.40 3.09
C ALA A 226 -18.01 17.64 2.19
N ALA A 227 -16.97 18.48 2.29
CA ALA A 227 -16.79 19.64 1.42
C ALA A 227 -16.55 19.24 -0.04
N CYS A 228 -15.76 18.19 -0.30
CA CYS A 228 -15.54 17.63 -1.64
C CYS A 228 -16.86 17.16 -2.28
N ARG A 229 -17.72 16.49 -1.51
CA ARG A 229 -19.04 16.05 -1.99
C ARG A 229 -19.94 17.23 -2.34
N ARG A 230 -20.00 18.27 -1.48
CA ARG A 230 -20.79 19.49 -1.75
C ARG A 230 -20.29 20.24 -2.99
N ALA A 231 -18.97 20.25 -3.21
CA ALA A 231 -18.36 20.86 -4.39
C ALA A 231 -18.50 20.02 -5.67
N ALA A 232 -19.11 18.82 -5.61
CA ALA A 232 -19.30 17.93 -6.75
C ALA A 232 -18.01 17.60 -7.52
N ILE A 233 -16.88 17.44 -6.81
CA ILE A 233 -15.54 17.20 -7.38
C ILE A 233 -15.53 16.12 -8.48
N ALA A 234 -16.26 15.02 -8.28
CA ALA A 234 -16.29 13.89 -9.21
C ALA A 234 -16.91 14.22 -10.59
N ARG A 235 -17.55 15.39 -10.75
CA ARG A 235 -18.17 15.87 -12.00
C ARG A 235 -17.33 16.92 -12.72
N MET A 236 -16.23 17.38 -12.13
CA MET A 236 -15.35 18.39 -12.70
C MET A 236 -14.31 17.76 -13.62
N PRO A 237 -13.83 18.48 -14.65
CA PRO A 237 -12.60 18.11 -15.36
C PRO A 237 -11.43 17.91 -14.40
N LEU A 238 -10.53 16.96 -14.71
CA LEU A 238 -9.54 16.49 -13.74
C LEU A 238 -8.66 17.61 -13.15
N ARG A 239 -8.23 18.56 -13.98
CA ARG A 239 -7.38 19.69 -13.55
C ARG A 239 -8.12 20.69 -12.68
N GLU A 240 -9.36 20.99 -13.04
CA GLU A 240 -10.23 21.86 -12.24
C GLU A 240 -10.52 21.21 -10.88
N ALA A 241 -10.88 19.92 -10.89
CA ALA A 241 -11.07 19.11 -9.69
C ALA A 241 -9.81 19.12 -8.81
N HIS A 242 -8.63 18.93 -9.40
CA HIS A 242 -7.36 18.95 -8.69
C HIS A 242 -7.11 20.29 -7.99
N GLY A 243 -7.25 21.40 -8.72
CA GLY A 243 -7.11 22.75 -8.15
C GLY A 243 -8.08 22.97 -6.99
N ARG A 244 -9.35 22.59 -7.17
CA ARG A 244 -10.37 22.72 -6.12
C ARG A 244 -10.10 21.84 -4.90
N LEU A 245 -9.59 20.62 -5.09
CA LEU A 245 -9.19 19.74 -4.00
C LEU A 245 -8.05 20.33 -3.19
N ARG A 246 -7.03 20.93 -3.83
CA ARG A 246 -5.93 21.61 -3.13
C ARG A 246 -6.45 22.76 -2.27
N GLU A 247 -7.31 23.62 -2.80
CA GLU A 247 -7.94 24.72 -2.04
C GLU A 247 -8.78 24.24 -0.84
N LEU A 248 -9.46 23.10 -0.98
CA LEU A 248 -10.23 22.50 0.12
C LEU A 248 -9.29 21.87 1.15
N ALA A 249 -8.27 21.17 0.69
CA ALA A 249 -7.31 20.47 1.54
C ALA A 249 -6.48 21.47 2.36
N ASP A 250 -6.04 22.59 1.76
CA ASP A 250 -5.31 23.65 2.45
C ASP A 250 -6.08 24.22 3.66
N ARG A 251 -7.42 24.15 3.63
CA ARG A 251 -8.28 24.67 4.71
C ARG A 251 -8.76 23.61 5.69
N LEU A 252 -8.98 22.38 5.22
CA LEU A 252 -9.78 21.38 5.93
C LEU A 252 -9.06 20.05 6.16
N LEU A 253 -7.90 19.85 5.55
CA LEU A 253 -7.16 18.59 5.62
C LEU A 253 -5.74 18.83 6.15
N PRO A 254 -5.37 18.30 7.32
CA PRO A 254 -4.03 18.48 7.82
C PRO A 254 -3.02 17.79 6.91
N ALA A 255 -1.90 18.47 6.60
CA ALA A 255 -0.82 17.91 5.79
C ALA A 255 -0.26 16.62 6.41
N GLU A 256 -0.05 16.63 7.73
CA GLU A 256 0.36 15.48 8.52
C GLU A 256 -0.63 15.24 9.67
N LEU A 257 -0.88 13.97 10.00
CA LEU A 257 -1.60 13.67 11.23
C LEU A 257 -0.65 13.83 12.43
N PRO A 258 -1.09 14.48 13.53
CA PRO A 258 -0.29 14.52 14.75
C PRO A 258 0.05 13.08 15.18
N PRO A 259 1.27 12.82 15.68
CA PRO A 259 1.70 11.49 16.09
C PRO A 259 0.70 10.94 17.10
N GLY A 260 -0.06 9.93 16.68
CA GLY A 260 -1.01 9.26 17.54
C GLY A 260 -0.33 8.06 18.13
N GLY A 261 0.33 8.26 19.29
CA GLY A 261 0.62 7.27 20.32
C GLY A 261 1.07 5.86 19.92
N ILE A 262 1.65 5.66 18.74
CA ILE A 262 2.26 4.40 18.33
C ILE A 262 3.68 4.77 17.96
N ASP A 263 4.57 4.71 18.96
CA ASP A 263 6.00 4.78 18.75
C ASP A 263 6.38 3.67 17.76
N HIS A 264 7.04 4.05 16.67
CA HIS A 264 7.76 3.13 15.80
C HIS A 264 9.05 2.61 16.45
N ALA A 265 9.05 2.40 17.77
CA ALA A 265 10.15 1.82 18.51
C ALA A 265 9.90 0.32 18.68
N ASN A 266 10.65 -0.46 17.90
CA ASN A 266 10.86 -1.91 18.01
C ASN A 266 9.80 -2.82 17.37
N ALA A 267 10.04 -3.14 16.09
CA ALA A 267 9.86 -4.50 15.57
C ALA A 267 11.16 -4.90 14.87
#